data_AF-A0A3Q3LLB8-F1
#
_entry.id   AF-A0A3Q3LLB8-F1
#
_cell.length_a   1.000
_cell.length_b   1.000
_cell.length_c   1.000
_cell.angle_alpha   90.00
_cell.angle_beta   90.00
_cell.angle_gamma   90.00
#
_symmetry.space_group_name_H-M   'P 1'
#
loop_
_entity.id
_entity.type
_entity.pdbx_description
1 polymer ?
#
loop_
_entity_poly.entity_id
_entity_poly.type
_entity_poly.pdbx_seq_one_letter_code
_entity_poly.pdbx_strand_id
1 'polypeptide(L)'
;MMKHLLFLGIAFAALHISHSEIPDFCYLPQSDGEGFNFLYAVYYDAAQDQCSPFIYKGEGGNANRFRNERECMRNCSANAKNIYPINETQACRYKKAIGQCSAQIMSYYYDSAHGKCKTFFWSGCIGNGNRFSSYEHCNATCAGIYDDDGSDEEEEIESDTPIAIICGVLLGVIIAAVLITVIVLTVKSK
;
A
#
# COMPACT_ATOMS: atom_id res chain seq x y z
N MET A 1 55.09 3.80 29.68
CA MET A 1 53.96 2.87 29.90
C MET A 1 52.57 3.54 29.90
N MET A 2 52.40 4.79 29.43
CA MET A 2 51.09 5.47 29.42
C MET A 2 50.54 5.85 28.04
N LYS A 3 51.33 5.76 26.96
CA LYS A 3 50.84 6.01 25.59
C LYS A 3 50.06 4.83 24.99
N HIS A 4 50.31 3.59 25.44
CA HIS A 4 49.59 2.42 24.93
C HIS A 4 48.19 2.24 25.53
N LEU A 5 47.91 2.76 26.73
CA LEU A 5 46.56 2.69 27.32
C LEU A 5 45.57 3.67 26.65
N LEU A 6 46.04 4.80 26.12
CA LEU A 6 45.18 5.78 25.43
C LEU A 6 44.69 5.26 24.06
N PHE A 7 45.48 4.45 23.35
CA PHE A 7 45.05 3.87 22.07
C PHE A 7 44.08 2.69 22.22
N LEU A 8 44.15 1.93 23.32
CA LEU A 8 43.19 0.85 23.60
C LEU A 8 41.79 1.39 23.98
N GLY A 9 41.71 2.55 24.64
CA GLY A 9 40.43 3.20 24.95
C GLY A 9 39.74 3.85 23.75
N ILE A 10 40.52 4.38 22.80
CA ILE A 10 39.97 5.02 21.58
C ILE A 10 39.46 3.96 20.59
N ALA A 11 40.05 2.76 20.55
CA ALA A 11 39.58 1.67 19.71
C ALA A 11 38.24 1.07 20.19
N PHE A 12 37.99 1.00 21.50
CA PHE A 12 36.69 0.55 22.03
C PHE A 12 35.57 1.58 21.87
N ALA A 13 35.89 2.88 21.89
CA ALA A 13 34.89 3.93 21.62
C ALA A 13 34.50 4.03 20.13
N ALA A 14 35.36 3.58 19.21
CA ALA A 14 35.11 3.61 17.76
C ALA A 14 34.39 2.37 17.21
N LEU A 15 34.20 1.32 18.03
CA LEU A 15 33.56 0.05 17.63
C LEU A 15 32.08 -0.08 18.03
N HIS A 16 31.53 0.90 18.75
CA HIS A 16 30.08 1.05 18.83
C HIS A 16 29.59 1.78 17.57
N ILE A 17 29.77 1.13 16.41
CA ILE A 17 28.89 1.37 15.28
C ILE A 17 27.51 1.02 15.82
N SER A 18 26.66 2.02 16.03
CA SER A 18 25.24 1.84 16.36
C SER A 18 24.55 1.12 15.21
N HIS A 19 24.78 -0.20 15.10
CA HIS A 19 23.89 -1.06 14.34
C HIS A 19 22.58 -1.01 15.11
N SER A 20 21.55 -0.44 14.48
CA SER A 20 20.18 -0.59 14.94
C SER A 20 19.85 -2.06 14.77
N GLU A 21 20.17 -2.88 15.77
CA GLU A 21 19.81 -4.30 15.77
C GLU A 21 18.28 -4.39 15.71
N ILE A 22 17.77 -5.19 14.76
CA ILE A 22 16.34 -5.47 14.66
C ILE A 22 15.92 -6.14 15.97
N PRO A 23 14.89 -5.64 16.68
CA PRO A 23 14.51 -6.18 17.98
C PRO A 23 14.16 -7.67 17.91
N ASP A 24 14.52 -8.43 18.95
CA ASP A 24 14.29 -9.88 19.01
C ASP A 24 12.83 -10.29 18.79
N PHE A 25 11.88 -9.45 19.22
CA PHE A 25 10.47 -9.75 19.04
C PHE A 25 10.07 -9.84 17.57
N CYS A 26 10.78 -9.19 16.64
CA CYS A 26 10.49 -9.29 15.20
C CYS A 26 10.71 -10.70 14.65
N TYR A 27 11.44 -11.57 15.35
CA TYR A 27 11.65 -12.96 14.95
C TYR A 27 10.64 -13.94 15.59
N LEU A 28 9.74 -13.45 16.46
CA LEU A 28 8.71 -14.28 17.06
C LEU A 28 7.56 -14.52 16.08
N PRO A 29 6.88 -15.69 16.10
CA PRO A 29 5.67 -15.89 15.32
C PRO A 29 4.55 -14.98 15.83
N GLN A 30 3.50 -14.79 15.02
CA GLN A 30 2.27 -14.16 15.49
C GLN A 30 1.68 -14.92 16.67
N SER A 31 1.13 -14.19 17.64
CA SER A 31 0.42 -14.78 18.76
C SER A 31 -0.95 -14.14 18.91
N ASP A 32 -1.98 -14.91 18.55
CA ASP A 32 -3.39 -14.54 18.72
C ASP A 32 -3.72 -14.18 20.18
N GLY A 33 -2.98 -14.72 21.15
CA GLY A 33 -3.22 -14.50 22.57
C GLY A 33 -4.49 -15.21 23.03
N GLU A 34 -5.12 -14.63 24.06
CA GLU A 34 -6.32 -15.16 24.71
C GLU A 34 -7.43 -14.09 24.76
N GLY A 35 -8.64 -14.52 25.13
CA GLY A 35 -9.84 -13.69 25.18
C GLY A 35 -10.82 -13.94 24.04
N PHE A 36 -11.81 -13.05 23.93
CA PHE A 36 -12.94 -13.17 23.00
C PHE A 36 -13.05 -11.98 22.03
N ASN A 37 -12.03 -11.11 21.98
CA ASN A 37 -12.03 -9.99 21.04
C ASN A 37 -11.55 -10.44 19.66
N PHE A 38 -11.88 -9.66 18.64
CA PHE A 38 -11.42 -9.87 17.27
C PHE A 38 -10.76 -8.59 16.78
N LEU A 39 -9.55 -8.33 17.28
CA LEU A 39 -8.81 -7.11 16.97
C LEU A 39 -7.92 -7.34 15.76
N TYR A 40 -8.04 -6.48 14.75
CA TYR A 40 -7.10 -6.44 13.63
C TYR A 40 -5.72 -6.03 14.13
N ALA A 41 -4.71 -6.83 13.80
CA ALA A 41 -3.32 -6.49 13.98
C ALA A 41 -2.50 -7.01 12.80
N VAL A 42 -1.27 -6.55 12.69
CA VAL A 42 -0.28 -7.12 11.77
C VAL A 42 0.93 -7.60 12.55
N TYR A 43 1.58 -8.65 12.07
CA TYR A 43 2.85 -9.14 12.58
C TYR A 43 3.88 -9.13 11.46
N TYR A 44 5.16 -9.05 11.81
CA TYR A 44 6.27 -9.14 10.86
C TYR A 44 6.66 -10.61 10.65
N ASP A 45 6.66 -11.04 9.39
CA ASP A 45 7.21 -12.31 8.96
C ASP A 45 8.64 -12.08 8.46
N ALA A 46 9.62 -12.48 9.27
CA ALA A 46 11.04 -12.31 8.97
C ALA A 46 11.53 -13.17 7.80
N ALA A 47 10.84 -14.27 7.45
CA ALA A 47 11.22 -15.09 6.31
C ALA A 47 10.83 -14.44 4.98
N GLN A 48 9.76 -13.64 5.00
CA GLN A 48 9.22 -12.94 3.83
C GLN A 48 9.59 -11.44 3.79
N ASP A 49 10.22 -10.91 4.85
CA ASP A 49 10.45 -9.46 5.06
C ASP A 49 9.18 -8.64 4.81
N GLN A 50 8.06 -9.07 5.38
CA GLN A 50 6.75 -8.45 5.15
C GLN A 50 5.90 -8.44 6.42
N CYS A 51 4.90 -7.56 6.45
CA CYS A 51 3.92 -7.55 7.53
C CYS A 51 2.57 -8.11 7.05
N SER A 52 2.06 -9.13 7.74
CA SER A 52 0.82 -9.81 7.41
C SER A 52 -0.25 -9.62 8.49
N PRO A 53 -1.54 -9.51 8.11
CA PRO A 53 -2.62 -9.33 9.06
C PRO A 53 -2.91 -10.63 9.83
N PHE A 54 -3.32 -10.49 11.09
CA PHE A 54 -3.83 -11.58 11.93
C PHE A 54 -4.87 -11.04 12.95
N ILE A 55 -5.57 -11.95 13.62
CA ILE A 55 -6.57 -11.61 14.64
C ILE A 55 -5.97 -11.78 16.03
N TYR A 56 -5.90 -10.68 16.78
CA TYR A 56 -5.52 -10.68 18.18
C TYR A 56 -6.77 -10.74 19.09
N LYS A 57 -6.74 -11.65 20.07
CA LYS A 57 -7.87 -11.97 20.95
C LYS A 57 -8.06 -11.03 22.14
N GLY A 58 -7.10 -10.10 22.31
CA GLY A 58 -7.19 -8.99 23.26
C GLY A 58 -6.22 -9.09 24.43
N GLU A 59 -5.85 -10.30 24.85
CA GLU A 59 -5.01 -10.52 26.03
C GLU A 59 -3.75 -11.34 25.72
N GLY A 60 -2.64 -10.99 26.38
CA GLY A 60 -1.36 -11.70 26.26
C GLY A 60 -0.68 -11.61 24.89
N GLY A 61 -0.12 -12.75 24.47
CA GLY A 61 0.70 -12.88 23.28
C GLY A 61 2.08 -12.24 23.38
N ASN A 62 2.61 -11.75 22.27
CA ASN A 62 3.97 -11.21 22.18
C ASN A 62 4.01 -9.83 21.50
N ALA A 63 5.21 -9.26 21.42
CA ALA A 63 5.45 -7.90 20.91
C ALA A 63 5.55 -7.82 19.37
N ASN A 64 5.53 -8.93 18.62
CA ASN A 64 5.44 -8.91 17.15
C ASN A 64 3.99 -8.62 16.71
N ARG A 65 3.46 -7.47 17.13
CA ARG A 65 2.08 -7.09 16.94
C ARG A 65 1.96 -5.58 16.83
N PHE A 66 1.49 -5.12 15.67
CA PHE A 66 1.37 -3.71 15.35
C PHE A 66 -0.03 -3.39 14.83
N ARG A 67 -0.43 -2.12 14.96
CA ARG A 67 -1.74 -1.64 14.50
C ARG A 67 -1.84 -1.46 12.98
N ASN A 68 -0.71 -1.30 12.28
CA ASN A 68 -0.68 -1.10 10.84
C ASN A 68 0.66 -1.52 10.23
N GLU A 69 0.65 -1.78 8.93
CA GLU A 69 1.79 -2.26 8.16
C GLU A 69 2.98 -1.28 8.17
N ARG A 70 2.74 0.03 8.06
CA ARG A 70 3.79 1.06 8.07
C ARG A 70 4.61 1.01 9.36
N GLU A 71 3.94 0.88 10.49
CA GLU A 71 4.58 0.76 11.81
C GLU A 71 5.35 -0.56 11.94
N CYS A 72 4.73 -1.66 11.54
CA CYS A 72 5.35 -2.98 11.57
C CYS A 72 6.66 -3.02 10.76
N MET A 73 6.62 -2.58 9.50
CA MET A 73 7.79 -2.54 8.64
C MET A 73 8.87 -1.64 9.23
N ARG A 74 8.52 -0.43 9.71
CA ARG A 74 9.50 0.51 10.31
C ARG A 74 10.16 -0.01 11.59
N ASN A 75 9.53 -0.91 12.33
CA ASN A 75 10.11 -1.51 13.53
C ASN A 75 10.97 -2.73 13.23
N CYS A 76 10.62 -3.52 12.20
CA CYS A 76 11.20 -4.86 12.02
C CYS A 76 11.99 -5.08 10.73
N SER A 77 11.76 -4.30 9.66
CA SER A 77 12.46 -4.50 8.39
C SER A 77 13.68 -3.59 8.26
N ALA A 78 14.83 -4.16 7.91
CA ALA A 78 16.00 -3.37 7.51
C ALA A 78 15.74 -2.53 6.24
N ASN A 79 14.82 -2.99 5.38
CA ASN A 79 14.45 -2.33 4.14
C ASN A 79 13.34 -1.28 4.30
N ALA A 80 12.86 -1.04 5.53
CA ALA A 80 11.71 -0.19 5.79
C ALA A 80 11.82 1.23 5.21
N LYS A 81 13.04 1.80 5.16
CA LYS A 81 13.25 3.16 4.62
C LYS A 81 13.00 3.26 3.11
N ASN A 82 13.13 2.17 2.37
CA ASN A 82 12.89 2.13 0.92
C ASN A 82 11.42 1.83 0.59
N ILE A 83 10.65 1.31 1.55
CA ILE A 83 9.23 0.97 1.37
C ILE A 83 8.34 2.06 1.99
N TYR A 84 8.67 2.50 3.20
CA TYR A 84 7.96 3.48 4.02
C TYR A 84 8.93 4.56 4.54
N PRO A 85 9.46 5.43 3.64
CA PRO A 85 10.46 6.44 3.99
C PRO A 85 9.97 7.34 5.13
N ILE A 86 10.90 7.79 5.98
CA ILE A 86 10.58 8.65 7.13
C ILE A 86 9.99 9.98 6.65
N ASN A 87 10.59 10.55 5.61
CA ASN A 87 10.00 11.66 4.88
C ASN A 87 8.99 11.13 3.86
N GLU A 88 7.70 11.30 4.14
CA GLU A 88 6.61 10.76 3.30
C GLU A 88 6.63 11.30 1.88
N THR A 89 7.15 12.52 1.65
CA THR A 89 7.34 13.12 0.32
C THR A 89 8.19 12.25 -0.61
N GLN A 90 9.13 11.47 -0.06
CA GLN A 90 9.95 10.54 -0.86
C GLN A 90 9.14 9.41 -1.46
N ALA A 91 8.02 9.03 -0.82
CA ALA A 91 7.16 7.99 -1.33
C ALA A 91 6.26 8.46 -2.47
N CYS A 92 6.06 9.77 -2.68
CA CYS A 92 5.15 10.30 -3.70
C CYS A 92 5.51 9.87 -5.13
N ARG A 93 6.76 9.45 -5.37
CA ARG A 93 7.24 8.93 -6.67
C ARG A 93 7.14 7.41 -6.83
N TYR A 94 6.74 6.69 -5.78
CA TYR A 94 6.54 5.25 -5.89
C TYR A 94 5.26 4.99 -6.67
N LYS A 95 5.22 3.95 -7.51
CA LYS A 95 3.95 3.51 -8.09
C LYS A 95 3.01 3.01 -6.97
N LYS A 96 1.70 3.09 -7.17
CA LYS A 96 0.71 2.53 -6.24
C LYS A 96 0.96 1.03 -6.04
N ALA A 97 0.85 0.55 -4.80
CA ALA A 97 0.98 -0.88 -4.49
C ALA A 97 -0.36 -1.46 -4.04
N ILE A 98 -0.96 -2.30 -4.89
CA ILE A 98 -2.25 -2.96 -4.61
C ILE A 98 -2.11 -3.96 -3.45
N GLY A 99 -0.96 -4.62 -3.33
CA GLY A 99 -0.72 -5.71 -2.38
C GLY A 99 -1.31 -7.04 -2.87
N GLN A 100 -1.31 -8.05 -2.00
CA GLN A 100 -1.66 -9.44 -2.35
C GLN A 100 -2.74 -10.06 -1.45
N CYS A 101 -3.40 -9.24 -0.63
CA CYS A 101 -4.57 -9.66 0.13
C CYS A 101 -5.86 -9.55 -0.74
N SER A 102 -7.03 -9.65 -0.13
CA SER A 102 -8.31 -9.68 -0.87
C SER A 102 -9.34 -8.64 -0.42
N ALA A 103 -8.95 -7.70 0.44
CA ALA A 103 -9.84 -6.59 0.79
C ALA A 103 -9.93 -5.58 -0.37
N GLN A 104 -10.93 -4.72 -0.33
CA GLN A 104 -11.12 -3.62 -1.28
C GLN A 104 -11.16 -2.31 -0.48
N ILE A 105 -10.00 -1.87 0.00
CA ILE A 105 -9.90 -0.68 0.85
C ILE A 105 -9.59 0.52 -0.04
N MET A 106 -10.60 1.37 -0.27
CA MET A 106 -10.42 2.62 -1.00
C MET A 106 -9.36 3.47 -0.28
N SER A 107 -8.27 3.73 -0.99
CA SER A 107 -7.12 4.49 -0.53
C SER A 107 -6.72 5.51 -1.60
N TYR A 108 -5.83 6.43 -1.25
CA TYR A 108 -5.31 7.44 -2.17
C TYR A 108 -3.82 7.20 -2.43
N TYR A 109 -3.39 7.39 -3.66
CA TYR A 109 -1.98 7.45 -4.04
C TYR A 109 -1.73 8.72 -4.84
N TYR A 110 -0.49 9.19 -4.83
CA TYR A 110 -0.07 10.30 -5.68
C TYR A 110 0.42 9.77 -7.02
N ASP A 111 -0.19 10.26 -8.09
CA ASP A 111 0.27 10.03 -9.45
C ASP A 111 1.17 11.20 -9.86
N SER A 112 2.48 11.00 -9.73
CA SER A 112 3.52 11.98 -10.03
C SER A 112 3.68 12.28 -11.52
N ALA A 113 3.23 11.39 -12.42
CA ALA A 113 3.20 11.66 -13.84
C ALA A 113 2.14 12.72 -14.18
N HIS A 114 0.99 12.67 -13.50
CA HIS A 114 -0.11 13.61 -13.70
C HIS A 114 -0.20 14.70 -12.61
N GLY A 115 0.73 14.70 -11.66
CA GLY A 115 0.79 15.63 -10.55
C GLY A 115 -0.44 15.65 -9.62
N LYS A 116 -1.19 14.54 -9.51
CA LYS A 116 -2.49 14.52 -8.80
C LYS A 116 -2.70 13.29 -7.92
N CYS A 117 -3.41 13.48 -6.82
CA CYS A 117 -3.87 12.36 -5.99
C CYS A 117 -5.04 11.63 -6.67
N LYS A 118 -4.95 10.30 -6.76
CA LYS A 118 -5.96 9.41 -7.34
C LYS A 118 -6.38 8.36 -6.31
N THR A 119 -7.59 7.82 -6.45
CA THR A 119 -8.05 6.68 -5.63
C THR A 119 -7.57 5.35 -6.21
N PHE A 120 -7.41 4.34 -5.37
CA PHE A 120 -7.22 2.94 -5.77
C PHE A 120 -7.73 2.00 -4.67
N PHE A 121 -7.99 0.73 -5.01
CA PHE A 121 -8.33 -0.30 -4.03
C PHE A 121 -7.07 -1.01 -3.53
N TRP A 122 -6.69 -0.72 -2.29
CA TRP A 122 -5.63 -1.45 -1.60
C TRP A 122 -6.18 -2.76 -1.02
N SER A 123 -5.42 -3.84 -1.17
CA SER A 123 -5.84 -5.20 -0.81
C SER A 123 -5.92 -5.47 0.69
N GLY A 124 -5.49 -4.53 1.55
CA GLY A 124 -5.55 -4.64 3.01
C GLY A 124 -4.29 -5.20 3.69
N CYS A 125 -3.30 -5.60 2.90
CA CYS A 125 -1.95 -5.88 3.37
C CYS A 125 -0.94 -5.61 2.26
N ILE A 126 0.32 -5.39 2.65
CA ILE A 126 1.47 -5.23 1.76
C ILE A 126 1.34 -3.99 0.86
N GLY A 127 2.39 -3.19 0.78
CA GLY A 127 2.43 -2.04 -0.10
C GLY A 127 3.61 -1.15 0.17
N ASN A 128 3.44 0.13 -0.10
CA ASN A 128 4.48 1.13 0.09
C ASN A 128 3.91 2.45 0.64
N GLY A 129 4.80 3.42 0.85
CA GLY A 129 4.49 4.72 1.41
C GLY A 129 3.59 5.61 0.53
N ASN A 130 3.41 5.31 -0.78
CA ASN A 130 2.49 6.03 -1.65
C ASN A 130 1.05 5.55 -1.45
N ARG A 131 0.59 5.61 -0.19
CA ARG A 131 -0.72 5.19 0.23
C ARG A 131 -1.18 6.07 1.39
N PHE A 132 -2.26 6.77 1.16
CA PHE A 132 -2.85 7.74 2.08
C PHE A 132 -4.33 7.39 2.33
N SER A 133 -4.79 7.62 3.55
CA SER A 133 -6.19 7.34 3.94
C SER A 133 -7.17 8.41 3.47
N SER A 134 -6.67 9.60 3.09
CA SER A 134 -7.50 10.69 2.59
C SER A 134 -6.83 11.45 1.46
N TYR A 135 -7.66 12.08 0.63
CA TYR A 135 -7.23 12.95 -0.46
C TYR A 135 -6.43 14.13 0.10
N GLU A 136 -6.89 14.74 1.19
CA GLU A 136 -6.29 15.91 1.81
C GLU A 136 -4.87 15.60 2.29
N HIS A 137 -4.67 14.44 2.93
CA HIS A 137 -3.34 14.03 3.41
C HIS A 137 -2.39 13.74 2.24
N CYS A 138 -2.88 13.07 1.20
CA CYS A 138 -2.11 12.89 -0.03
C CYS A 138 -1.69 14.24 -0.66
N ASN A 139 -2.65 15.15 -0.83
CA ASN A 139 -2.41 16.42 -1.51
C ASN A 139 -1.48 17.32 -0.68
N ALA A 140 -1.67 17.38 0.64
CA ALA A 140 -0.78 18.12 1.53
C ALA A 140 0.65 17.57 1.55
N THR A 141 0.82 16.26 1.30
CA THR A 141 2.14 15.61 1.31
C THR A 141 2.87 15.72 -0.03
N CYS A 142 2.14 15.60 -1.14
CA CYS A 142 2.72 15.33 -2.45
C CYS A 142 2.48 16.42 -3.52
N ALA A 143 1.58 17.38 -3.31
CA ALA A 143 1.25 18.37 -4.34
C ALA A 143 2.50 19.11 -4.86
N GLY A 144 2.62 19.20 -6.19
CA GLY A 144 3.74 19.87 -6.87
C GLY A 144 4.96 18.99 -7.13
N ILE A 145 4.91 17.69 -6.83
CA ILE A 145 5.94 16.73 -7.20
C ILE A 145 5.62 16.20 -8.60
N TYR A 146 6.53 16.37 -9.54
CA TYR A 146 6.38 15.82 -10.89
C TYR A 146 7.55 14.91 -11.21
N ASP A 147 7.29 13.82 -11.92
CA ASP A 147 8.36 13.04 -12.54
C ASP A 147 8.99 13.89 -13.66
N ASP A 148 10.31 14.08 -13.60
CA ASP A 148 11.11 14.81 -14.60
C ASP A 148 11.43 13.91 -15.81
N ASP A 149 10.78 12.75 -15.89
CA ASP A 149 10.96 11.81 -16.98
C ASP A 149 9.98 12.16 -18.10
N GLY A 150 10.51 12.71 -19.19
CA GLY A 150 9.79 12.97 -20.43
C GLY A 150 9.41 11.69 -21.18
N SER A 151 8.89 10.68 -20.47
CA SER A 151 8.22 9.54 -21.05
C SER A 151 6.73 9.86 -21.12
N ASP A 152 6.26 10.09 -22.34
CA ASP A 152 4.85 10.01 -22.69
C ASP A 152 4.38 8.56 -22.41
N GLU A 153 4.17 8.19 -21.14
CA GLU A 153 3.37 7.02 -20.79
C GLU A 153 1.96 7.35 -21.30
N GLU A 154 1.63 6.84 -22.50
CA GLU A 154 0.26 6.80 -23.05
C GLU A 154 -0.69 6.49 -21.89
N GLU A 155 -1.75 7.29 -21.75
CA GLU A 155 -2.78 7.06 -20.73
C GLU A 155 -3.12 5.57 -20.71
N GLU A 156 -2.62 4.83 -19.71
CA GLU A 156 -3.27 3.61 -19.29
C GLU A 156 -4.64 4.08 -18.83
N ILE A 157 -5.60 4.05 -19.76
CA ILE A 157 -7.01 4.06 -19.46
C ILE A 157 -7.19 2.82 -18.60
N GLU A 158 -6.99 3.00 -17.29
CA GLU A 158 -7.29 2.02 -16.27
C GLU A 158 -8.75 1.65 -16.53
N SER A 159 -8.96 0.47 -17.10
CA SER A 159 -10.22 0.04 -17.71
C SER A 159 -11.24 -0.33 -16.63
N ASP A 160 -11.30 0.45 -15.57
CA ASP A 160 -12.26 0.30 -14.48
C ASP A 160 -13.49 1.20 -14.69
N THR A 161 -13.62 1.78 -15.88
CA THR A 161 -14.88 2.39 -16.26
C THR A 161 -15.79 1.35 -16.92
N PRO A 162 -17.03 1.16 -16.41
CA PRO A 162 -18.07 0.41 -17.09
C PRO A 162 -18.49 1.03 -18.43
N ILE A 163 -17.76 2.00 -18.99
CA ILE A 163 -18.12 2.71 -20.22
C ILE A 163 -18.30 1.71 -21.37
N ALA A 164 -17.42 0.73 -21.52
CA ALA A 164 -17.60 -0.33 -22.52
C ALA A 164 -18.89 -1.14 -22.29
N ILE A 165 -19.23 -1.42 -21.03
CA ILE A 165 -20.45 -2.15 -20.63
C ILE A 165 -21.70 -1.27 -20.88
N ILE A 166 -21.66 0.00 -20.48
CA ILE A 166 -22.73 0.99 -20.66
C ILE A 166 -22.98 1.21 -22.14
N CYS A 167 -21.93 1.44 -22.94
CA CYS A 167 -22.03 1.57 -24.39
C CYS A 167 -22.58 0.29 -25.03
N GLY A 168 -22.10 -0.89 -24.61
CA GLY A 168 -22.61 -2.17 -25.12
C GLY A 168 -24.10 -2.39 -24.81
N VAL A 169 -24.52 -2.12 -23.57
CA VAL A 169 -25.93 -2.24 -23.15
C VAL A 169 -26.81 -1.22 -23.88
N LEU A 170 -26.38 0.04 -23.99
CA LEU A 170 -27.12 1.08 -24.70
C LEU A 170 -27.30 0.73 -26.18
N LEU A 171 -26.24 0.28 -26.85
CA LEU A 171 -26.31 -0.15 -28.24
C LEU A 171 -27.25 -1.36 -28.41
N GLY A 172 -27.17 -2.35 -27.51
CA GLY A 172 -28.06 -3.50 -27.53
C GLY A 172 -29.54 -3.13 -27.38
N VAL A 173 -29.86 -2.22 -26.46
CA VAL A 173 -31.23 -1.73 -26.24
C VAL A 173 -31.74 -0.97 -27.46
N ILE A 174 -30.91 -0.12 -28.07
CA ILE A 174 -31.28 0.63 -29.28
C ILE A 174 -31.57 -0.34 -30.44
N ILE A 175 -30.70 -1.32 -30.67
CA ILE A 175 -30.89 -2.32 -31.73
C ILE A 175 -32.19 -3.11 -31.50
N ALA A 176 -32.43 -3.57 -30.26
CA ALA A 176 -33.66 -4.28 -29.93
C ALA A 176 -34.90 -3.42 -30.17
N ALA A 177 -34.88 -2.14 -29.76
CA ALA A 177 -35.99 -1.22 -29.97
C ALA A 177 -36.27 -0.98 -31.46
N VAL A 178 -35.23 -0.80 -32.29
CA VAL A 178 -35.34 -0.65 -33.75
C VAL A 178 -35.90 -1.92 -34.39
N LEU A 179 -35.39 -3.10 -34.00
CA LEU A 179 -35.90 -4.37 -34.52
C LEU A 179 -37.37 -4.59 -34.15
N ILE A 180 -37.75 -4.32 -32.90
CA ILE A 180 -39.14 -4.45 -32.45
C ILE A 180 -40.04 -3.48 -33.22
N THR A 181 -39.65 -2.22 -33.39
CA THR A 181 -40.44 -1.25 -34.15
C THR A 181 -40.58 -1.66 -35.62
N VAL A 182 -39.51 -2.13 -36.27
CA VAL A 182 -39.57 -2.66 -37.63
C VAL A 182 -40.51 -3.87 -37.72
N ILE A 183 -40.43 -4.82 -36.79
CA ILE A 183 -41.34 -5.98 -36.74
C ILE A 183 -42.80 -5.53 -36.57
N VAL A 184 -43.08 -4.61 -35.65
CA VAL A 184 -44.45 -4.11 -35.42
C VAL A 184 -44.99 -3.39 -36.66
N LEU A 185 -44.18 -2.54 -37.31
CA LEU A 185 -44.60 -1.83 -38.51
C LEU A 185 -44.83 -2.77 -39.70
N THR A 186 -43.97 -3.79 -39.86
CA THR A 186 -44.13 -4.79 -40.94
C THR A 186 -45.34 -5.71 -40.74
N VAL A 187 -45.66 -6.07 -39.49
CA VAL A 187 -46.87 -6.85 -39.17
C VAL A 187 -48.13 -6.02 -39.37
N LYS A 188 -48.15 -4.73 -38.98
CA LYS A 188 -49.31 -3.84 -39.18
C LYS A 188 -49.55 -3.43 -40.63
N SER A 189 -48.54 -3.55 -41.49
CA SER A 189 -48.63 -3.18 -42.91
C SER A 189 -49.14 -4.31 -43.81
N LYS A 190 -49.38 -5.51 -43.27
CA LYS A 190 -50.06 -6.63 -43.94
C LYS A 190 -51.52 -6.68 -43.53
#